data_AF-A0A359EIR4-F1
#
_entry.id   AF-A0A359EIR4-F1
#
_cell.length_a   1.000
_cell.length_b   1.000
_cell.length_c   1.000
_cell.angle_alpha   90.00
_cell.angle_beta   90.00
_cell.angle_gamma   90.00
#
_symmetry.space_group_name_H-M   'P 1'
#
loop_
_entity.id
_entity.type
_entity.pdbx_description
1 polymer ?
#
loop_
_entity_poly.entity_id
_entity_poly.type
_entity_poly.pdbx_seq_one_letter_code
_entity_poly.pdbx_strand_id
1 'polypeptide(L)'
;MKPLKFESGFLFKGEKLETMLTIFSIFIRRKIMLVIVSDLHLTDGTTGLRISSGAFRVFRERLADMAYDASKRDGDIYQPIEEFDLVLLGDIFDLLRSTHWNDEEKGQPGFARPWMDPNDPALIQKVEKIVDGILVQNAETLSVFRSLADGSAITLPPATKTNKVDSRVSRDPQSDKRLHVKVNIHYMNGNHDWYFHLPGPDYDRIRGKVIQQMGLKNPATPFPHDASESKVIQSIFNQHKVTARHGDIYDPFNYVKRKGRNYSSLGDAIVVELFNPIPGLIKAKLGNQLPDEFYEALAEMGSIRPSTMTPVWIASLLARHHVGEHQKDAINEIWRNLLDNFLKADILSELDERGFDIVDKLELAFKGLKHLSLEKLDDLAPIADRLIHLQASISGAGEFGFDENATKEAAYQSEDARFVVFGHTHGFKVVPLRTVSKDGKPLEQVYINSGTWHPLHELGVAEPKKRSFIMHNSMSYLGFYREDERKGRAYETWTGALDV
;
A
#
# COMPACT_ATOMS: atom_id res chain seq x y z
N MET A 1 -68.11 2.35 -27.54
CA MET A 1 -67.65 1.96 -26.20
C MET A 1 -67.17 3.22 -25.47
N LYS A 2 -67.60 3.39 -24.22
CA LYS A 2 -67.30 4.54 -23.35
C LYS A 2 -65.79 4.66 -23.04
N PRO A 3 -65.27 5.86 -22.73
CA PRO A 3 -63.95 6.02 -22.13
C PRO A 3 -64.02 5.72 -20.62
N LEU A 4 -62.95 5.16 -20.05
CA LEU A 4 -62.75 5.08 -18.61
C LEU A 4 -61.39 5.69 -18.22
N LYS A 5 -61.48 6.60 -17.26
CA LYS A 5 -60.45 7.43 -16.64
C LYS A 5 -59.36 6.62 -15.94
N PHE A 6 -58.16 7.19 -15.87
CA PHE A 6 -57.28 7.05 -14.72
C PHE A 6 -56.92 8.45 -14.19
N GLU A 7 -57.46 8.79 -13.02
CA GLU A 7 -56.97 9.86 -12.15
C GLU A 7 -56.43 9.20 -10.87
N SER A 8 -55.15 9.42 -10.59
CA SER A 8 -54.55 9.59 -9.24
C SER A 8 -53.03 9.71 -9.49
N GLY A 9 -52.37 10.84 -9.24
CA GLY A 9 -52.45 11.64 -8.03
C GLY A 9 -51.35 11.19 -7.06
N PHE A 10 -50.08 11.40 -7.41
CA PHE A 10 -48.98 11.42 -6.46
C PHE A 10 -48.23 12.75 -6.61
N LEU A 11 -48.67 13.74 -5.84
CA LEU A 11 -47.94 14.98 -5.62
C LEU A 11 -46.69 14.66 -4.79
N PHE A 12 -45.53 14.58 -5.44
CA PHE A 12 -44.27 14.75 -4.74
C PHE A 12 -44.13 16.23 -4.36
N LYS A 13 -44.13 16.52 -3.05
CA LYS A 13 -43.90 17.87 -2.51
C LYS A 13 -42.55 18.40 -3.01
N GLY A 14 -42.59 19.55 -3.71
CA GLY A 14 -41.45 20.19 -4.38
C GLY A 14 -40.25 20.49 -3.48
N GLU A 15 -40.44 20.68 -2.17
CA GLU A 15 -39.34 20.97 -1.24
C GLU A 15 -38.35 19.80 -1.07
N LYS A 16 -38.82 18.54 -1.09
CA LYS A 16 -37.91 17.37 -0.99
C LYS A 16 -37.14 17.12 -2.28
N LEU A 17 -37.74 17.43 -3.43
CA LEU A 17 -37.09 17.27 -4.73
C LEU A 17 -36.07 18.38 -4.96
N GLU A 18 -36.38 19.63 -4.57
CA GLU A 18 -35.41 20.73 -4.60
C GLU A 18 -34.28 20.54 -3.59
N THR A 19 -34.55 20.02 -2.38
CA THR A 19 -33.49 19.72 -1.41
C THR A 19 -32.63 18.56 -1.88
N MET A 20 -33.22 17.50 -2.46
CA MET A 20 -32.45 16.43 -3.10
C MET A 20 -31.65 16.95 -4.29
N LEU A 21 -32.23 17.72 -5.21
CA LEU A 21 -31.55 18.29 -6.37
C LEU A 21 -30.49 19.32 -5.96
N THR A 22 -30.67 20.04 -4.85
CA THR A 22 -29.68 20.97 -4.31
C THR A 22 -28.52 20.20 -3.69
N ILE A 23 -28.78 19.16 -2.88
CA ILE A 23 -27.75 18.25 -2.35
C ILE A 23 -27.03 17.51 -3.48
N PHE A 24 -27.76 17.02 -4.49
CA PHE A 24 -27.22 16.38 -5.68
C PHE A 24 -26.41 17.37 -6.52
N SER A 25 -26.86 18.62 -6.69
CA SER A 25 -26.12 19.65 -7.45
C SER A 25 -24.91 20.20 -6.70
N ILE A 26 -24.93 20.22 -5.36
CA ILE A 26 -23.78 20.58 -4.52
C ILE A 26 -22.71 19.47 -4.63
N PHE A 27 -23.11 18.21 -4.62
CA PHE A 27 -22.19 17.07 -4.85
C PHE A 27 -21.72 16.95 -6.31
N ILE A 28 -22.48 17.45 -7.29
CA ILE A 28 -22.15 17.34 -8.72
C ILE A 28 -21.34 18.54 -9.24
N ARG A 29 -21.31 19.69 -8.56
CA ARG A 29 -20.66 20.92 -9.06
C ARG A 29 -19.32 21.28 -8.45
N ARG A 30 -18.85 20.56 -7.43
CA ARG A 30 -17.45 20.72 -7.01
C ARG A 30 -16.60 19.84 -7.90
N LYS A 31 -15.75 20.48 -8.70
CA LYS A 31 -14.61 19.82 -9.35
C LYS A 31 -13.61 19.56 -8.23
N ILE A 32 -13.37 18.29 -7.96
CA ILE A 32 -12.65 17.77 -6.81
C ILE A 32 -11.57 16.88 -7.40
N MET A 33 -10.30 17.25 -7.22
CA MET A 33 -9.14 16.44 -7.59
C MET A 33 -9.14 15.11 -6.81
N LEU A 34 -8.60 14.04 -7.40
CA LEU A 34 -8.33 12.78 -6.72
C LEU A 34 -6.82 12.54 -6.65
N VAL A 35 -6.33 12.21 -5.45
CA VAL A 35 -4.96 11.74 -5.23
C VAL A 35 -4.98 10.29 -4.76
N ILE A 36 -4.04 9.48 -5.25
CA ILE A 36 -3.85 8.09 -4.81
C ILE A 36 -2.41 7.89 -4.36
N VAL A 37 -2.24 7.23 -3.20
CA VAL A 37 -0.97 6.72 -2.67
C VAL A 37 -1.19 5.32 -2.08
N SER A 38 -0.16 4.49 -2.04
CA SER A 38 -0.20 3.13 -1.50
C SER A 38 1.15 2.73 -0.91
N ASP A 39 1.22 1.56 -0.27
CA ASP A 39 2.48 0.89 0.09
C ASP A 39 3.41 1.81 0.92
N LEU A 40 2.85 2.41 1.98
CA LEU A 40 3.59 3.25 2.92
C LEU A 40 4.32 2.43 3.98
N HIS A 41 3.81 1.24 4.30
CA HIS A 41 4.36 0.29 5.27
C HIS A 41 4.82 0.93 6.59
N LEU A 42 3.94 1.68 7.25
CA LEU A 42 4.21 2.17 8.60
C LEU A 42 4.27 0.98 9.57
N THR A 43 5.42 0.75 10.18
CA THR A 43 5.68 -0.34 11.15
C THR A 43 5.70 0.17 12.59
N ASP A 44 5.63 -0.76 13.56
CA ASP A 44 5.79 -0.46 15.00
C ASP A 44 7.25 -0.21 15.41
N GLY A 45 8.18 -0.25 14.43
CA GLY A 45 9.61 -0.03 14.65
C GLY A 45 10.34 -1.24 15.23
N THR A 46 9.69 -2.38 15.39
CA THR A 46 10.35 -3.60 15.85
C THR A 46 11.08 -4.35 14.73
N THR A 47 10.75 -4.04 13.46
CA THR A 47 11.44 -4.53 12.26
C THR A 47 11.60 -3.43 11.22
N GLY A 48 12.74 -3.40 10.52
CA GLY A 48 13.02 -2.56 9.36
C GLY A 48 13.11 -1.05 9.60
N LEU A 49 13.77 -0.34 8.68
CA LEU A 49 13.78 1.11 8.60
C LEU A 49 12.47 1.60 7.98
N ARG A 50 12.19 2.87 8.27
CA ARG A 50 10.99 3.57 7.84
C ARG A 50 11.40 4.81 7.08
N ILE A 51 10.55 5.23 6.14
CA ILE A 51 10.71 6.54 5.55
C ILE A 51 10.51 7.61 6.63
N SER A 52 11.35 8.64 6.63
CA SER A 52 11.28 9.68 7.66
C SER A 52 10.00 10.51 7.52
N SER A 53 9.55 11.11 8.62
CA SER A 53 8.43 12.06 8.64
C SER A 53 8.63 13.25 7.69
N GLY A 54 9.89 13.56 7.33
CA GLY A 54 10.26 14.54 6.32
C GLY A 54 9.62 14.27 4.95
N ALA A 55 9.54 13.00 4.52
CA ALA A 55 8.90 12.65 3.25
C ALA A 55 7.41 13.03 3.22
N PHE A 56 6.70 12.82 4.31
CA PHE A 56 5.28 13.20 4.44
C PHE A 56 5.08 14.73 4.43
N ARG A 57 6.02 15.49 5.01
CA ARG A 57 6.01 16.96 4.94
C ARG A 57 6.22 17.45 3.50
N VAL A 58 7.14 16.82 2.76
CA VAL A 58 7.34 17.09 1.32
C VAL A 58 6.09 16.75 0.54
N PHE A 59 5.45 15.60 0.80
CA PHE A 59 4.21 15.22 0.14
C PHE A 59 3.09 16.24 0.38
N ARG A 60 2.89 16.70 1.62
CA ARG A 60 1.95 17.79 1.93
C ARG A 60 2.22 19.04 1.10
N GLU A 61 3.48 19.44 0.95
CA GLU A 61 3.85 20.61 0.13
C GLU A 61 3.51 20.37 -1.35
N ARG A 62 3.76 19.16 -1.85
CA ARG A 62 3.38 18.78 -3.22
C ARG A 62 1.87 18.73 -3.43
N LEU A 63 1.10 18.28 -2.45
CA LEU A 63 -0.36 18.37 -2.49
C LEU A 63 -0.85 19.82 -2.56
N ALA A 64 -0.19 20.74 -1.86
CA ALA A 64 -0.53 22.17 -1.95
C ALA A 64 -0.27 22.73 -3.36
N ASP A 65 0.86 22.37 -3.98
CA ASP A 65 1.17 22.73 -5.36
C ASP A 65 0.13 22.15 -6.34
N MET A 66 -0.21 20.87 -6.19
CA MET A 66 -1.22 20.20 -7.00
C MET A 66 -2.60 20.85 -6.86
N ALA A 67 -3.03 21.17 -5.64
CA ALA A 67 -4.29 21.86 -5.37
C ALA A 67 -4.32 23.26 -6.00
N TYR A 68 -3.21 24.00 -5.93
CA TYR A 68 -3.08 25.31 -6.58
C TYR A 68 -3.17 25.21 -8.10
N ASP A 69 -2.57 24.19 -8.69
CA ASP A 69 -2.63 23.95 -10.13
C ASP A 69 -3.99 23.42 -10.59
N ALA A 70 -4.63 22.53 -9.83
CA ALA A 70 -5.99 22.06 -10.06
C ALA A 70 -6.99 23.22 -10.13
N SER A 71 -6.71 24.27 -9.36
CA SER A 71 -7.49 25.51 -9.31
C SER A 71 -7.36 26.37 -10.58
N LYS A 72 -6.37 26.11 -11.44
CA LYS A 72 -6.23 26.79 -12.74
C LYS A 72 -7.10 26.07 -13.77
N ARG A 73 -8.04 26.81 -14.35
CA ARG A 73 -8.98 26.36 -15.38
C ARG A 73 -8.53 26.81 -16.76
N ASP A 74 -9.23 26.36 -17.79
CA ASP A 74 -9.04 26.83 -19.15
C ASP A 74 -9.32 28.34 -19.27
N GLY A 75 -8.73 28.99 -20.29
CA GLY A 75 -8.92 30.42 -20.54
C GLY A 75 -8.26 31.33 -19.49
N ASP A 76 -7.24 30.85 -18.77
CA ASP A 76 -6.52 31.61 -17.72
C ASP A 76 -7.43 32.03 -16.56
N ILE A 77 -8.43 31.20 -16.24
CA ILE A 77 -9.33 31.36 -15.10
C ILE A 77 -8.72 30.68 -13.88
N TYR A 78 -8.76 31.34 -12.73
CA TYR A 78 -8.39 30.79 -11.44
C TYR A 78 -9.62 30.66 -10.54
N GLN A 79 -9.94 29.42 -10.18
CA GLN A 79 -11.02 29.06 -9.29
C GLN A 79 -10.49 28.09 -8.23
N PRO A 80 -10.15 28.58 -7.03
CA PRO A 80 -9.56 27.77 -5.96
C PRO A 80 -10.48 26.60 -5.61
N ILE A 81 -9.91 25.39 -5.55
CA ILE A 81 -10.62 24.23 -5.00
C ILE A 81 -10.75 24.40 -3.48
N GLU A 82 -11.85 23.91 -2.92
CA GLU A 82 -12.10 23.95 -1.47
C GLU A 82 -11.75 22.64 -0.79
N GLU A 83 -11.80 21.54 -1.54
CA GLU A 83 -11.50 20.20 -1.05
C GLU A 83 -11.08 19.27 -2.18
N PHE A 84 -10.39 18.18 -1.83
CA PHE A 84 -10.05 17.09 -2.74
C PHE A 84 -10.06 15.74 -2.01
N ASP A 85 -10.14 14.63 -2.76
CA ASP A 85 -10.11 13.27 -2.21
C ASP A 85 -8.69 12.70 -2.26
N LEU A 86 -8.27 12.06 -1.18
CA LEU A 86 -7.05 11.26 -1.10
C LEU A 86 -7.45 9.81 -0.80
N VAL A 87 -7.12 8.87 -1.67
CA VAL A 87 -7.31 7.44 -1.42
C VAL A 87 -5.99 6.78 -1.08
N LEU A 88 -5.96 6.15 0.10
CA LEU A 88 -4.89 5.30 0.57
C LEU A 88 -5.18 3.86 0.10
N LEU A 89 -4.46 3.40 -0.93
CA LEU A 89 -4.77 2.20 -1.72
C LEU A 89 -3.99 0.96 -1.22
N GLY A 90 -4.19 0.63 0.06
CA GLY A 90 -3.60 -0.55 0.69
C GLY A 90 -2.15 -0.38 1.14
N ASP A 91 -1.77 -1.26 2.06
CA ASP A 91 -0.44 -1.38 2.67
C ASP A 91 0.09 -0.07 3.26
N ILE A 92 -0.80 0.65 3.94
CA ILE A 92 -0.44 1.89 4.64
C ILE A 92 0.23 1.57 5.97
N PHE A 93 -0.37 0.63 6.70
CA PHE A 93 0.18 0.06 7.91
C PHE A 93 0.74 -1.32 7.57
N ASP A 94 1.85 -1.71 8.20
CA ASP A 94 2.38 -3.05 8.05
C ASP A 94 2.23 -3.81 9.36
N LEU A 95 1.12 -4.55 9.49
CA LEU A 95 0.82 -5.31 10.71
C LEU A 95 1.55 -6.65 10.73
N LEU A 96 2.03 -7.13 9.58
CA LEU A 96 2.75 -8.39 9.47
C LEU A 96 4.22 -8.22 9.89
N ARG A 97 4.83 -7.07 9.61
CA ARG A 97 6.20 -6.72 10.02
C ARG A 97 6.25 -6.22 11.46
N SER A 98 6.10 -7.15 12.39
CA SER A 98 6.23 -6.92 13.82
C SER A 98 6.81 -8.16 14.50
N THR A 99 7.80 -7.94 15.36
CA THR A 99 8.33 -9.01 16.22
C THR A 99 7.34 -9.46 17.28
N HIS A 100 6.26 -8.71 17.53
CA HIS A 100 5.25 -9.08 18.52
C HIS A 100 4.50 -10.37 18.20
N TRP A 101 4.48 -10.78 16.92
CA TRP A 101 4.01 -12.10 16.54
C TRP A 101 4.86 -13.21 17.18
N ASN A 102 6.12 -12.96 17.48
CA ASN A 102 7.06 -13.96 17.97
C ASN A 102 7.36 -13.83 19.47
N ASP A 103 6.61 -12.99 20.21
CA ASP A 103 6.77 -12.79 21.66
C ASP A 103 6.47 -14.07 22.46
N GLU A 104 5.52 -14.89 22.00
CA GLU A 104 5.08 -16.12 22.67
C GLU A 104 5.27 -17.36 21.79
N GLU A 105 5.56 -18.49 22.43
CA GLU A 105 5.65 -19.81 21.79
C GLU A 105 4.29 -20.53 21.76
N LYS A 106 4.13 -21.49 20.84
CA LYS A 106 2.90 -22.28 20.73
C LYS A 106 2.58 -22.98 22.06
N GLY A 107 1.39 -22.73 22.59
CA GLY A 107 0.93 -23.27 23.88
C GLY A 107 1.12 -22.34 25.08
N GLN A 108 1.83 -21.21 24.92
CA GLN A 108 1.89 -20.17 25.94
C GLN A 108 0.65 -19.26 25.89
N PRO A 109 0.19 -18.71 27.02
CA PRO A 109 -0.90 -17.73 27.03
C PRO A 109 -0.56 -16.50 26.17
N GLY A 110 -1.50 -16.10 25.31
CA GLY A 110 -1.31 -14.95 24.41
C GLY A 110 -0.67 -15.30 23.05
N PHE A 111 -0.29 -16.57 22.82
CA PHE A 111 0.12 -17.03 21.49
C PHE A 111 -0.98 -16.80 20.46
N ALA A 112 -0.64 -16.07 19.40
CA ALA A 112 -1.52 -15.78 18.29
C ALA A 112 -0.73 -15.71 16.98
N ARG A 113 -1.38 -16.10 15.88
CA ARG A 113 -0.85 -16.00 14.52
C ARG A 113 -1.91 -15.48 13.55
N PRO A 114 -1.49 -14.86 12.44
CA PRO A 114 -2.41 -14.32 11.41
C PRO A 114 -3.50 -15.29 10.93
N TRP A 115 -3.20 -16.58 10.87
CA TRP A 115 -4.09 -17.63 10.36
C TRP A 115 -4.96 -18.30 11.43
N MET A 116 -4.91 -17.85 12.69
CA MET A 116 -5.81 -18.34 13.74
C MET A 116 -7.21 -17.74 13.61
N ASP A 117 -8.18 -18.20 14.42
CA ASP A 117 -9.55 -17.68 14.40
C ASP A 117 -9.55 -16.16 14.63
N PRO A 118 -10.07 -15.34 13.71
CA PRO A 118 -10.12 -13.89 13.87
C PRO A 118 -10.96 -13.44 15.07
N ASN A 119 -11.79 -14.30 15.66
CA ASN A 119 -12.54 -14.00 16.87
C ASN A 119 -11.82 -14.40 18.17
N ASP A 120 -10.63 -15.01 18.09
CA ASP A 120 -9.82 -15.35 19.26
C ASP A 120 -9.37 -14.07 19.97
N PRO A 121 -9.69 -13.88 21.27
CA PRO A 121 -9.25 -12.73 22.05
C PRO A 121 -7.73 -12.54 22.03
N ALA A 122 -6.93 -13.60 21.96
CA ALA A 122 -5.47 -13.50 21.88
C ALA A 122 -5.02 -12.82 20.59
N LEU A 123 -5.62 -13.19 19.45
CA LEU A 123 -5.30 -12.58 18.15
C LEU A 123 -5.75 -11.11 18.11
N ILE A 124 -6.96 -10.81 18.59
CA ILE A 124 -7.47 -9.45 18.67
C ILE A 124 -6.55 -8.55 19.50
N GLN A 125 -6.14 -9.02 20.69
CA GLN A 125 -5.22 -8.28 21.55
C GLN A 125 -3.85 -8.09 20.91
N LYS A 126 -3.36 -9.09 20.16
CA LYS A 126 -2.11 -9.00 19.42
C LYS A 126 -2.18 -7.93 18.33
N VAL A 127 -3.23 -7.96 17.51
CA VAL A 127 -3.47 -6.96 16.46
C VAL A 127 -3.59 -5.56 17.07
N GLU A 128 -4.34 -5.40 18.16
CA GLU A 128 -4.49 -4.13 18.86
C GLU A 128 -3.14 -3.61 19.38
N LYS A 129 -2.31 -4.48 19.98
CA LYS A 129 -0.94 -4.13 20.44
C LYS A 129 -0.07 -3.63 19.30
N ILE A 130 -0.07 -4.32 18.16
CA ILE A 130 0.72 -3.94 16.99
C ILE A 130 0.24 -2.59 16.43
N VAL A 131 -1.07 -2.41 16.26
CA VAL A 131 -1.64 -1.14 15.79
C VAL A 131 -1.27 0.00 16.74
N ASP A 132 -1.40 -0.18 18.06
CA ASP A 132 -1.01 0.84 19.02
C ASP A 132 0.48 1.17 18.94
N GLY A 133 1.34 0.16 18.76
CA GLY A 133 2.77 0.34 18.49
C GLY A 133 3.03 1.19 17.25
N ILE A 134 2.39 0.86 16.12
CA ILE A 134 2.51 1.64 14.88
C ILE A 134 2.04 3.08 15.07
N LEU A 135 0.90 3.30 15.74
CA LEU A 135 0.35 4.64 15.97
C LEU A 135 1.30 5.51 16.81
N VAL A 136 1.85 4.96 17.90
CA VAL A 136 2.83 5.66 18.75
C VAL A 136 4.09 5.96 17.96
N GLN A 137 4.63 4.96 17.29
CA GLN A 137 5.92 5.04 16.60
C GLN A 137 5.90 5.99 15.39
N ASN A 138 4.73 6.25 14.81
CA ASN A 138 4.55 7.09 13.62
C ASN A 138 3.72 8.36 13.90
N ALA A 139 3.57 8.78 15.16
CA ALA A 139 2.72 9.89 15.55
C ALA A 139 3.00 11.19 14.76
N GLU A 140 4.27 11.50 14.48
CA GLU A 140 4.63 12.68 13.67
C GLU A 140 4.10 12.57 12.23
N THR A 141 4.31 11.43 11.58
CA THR A 141 3.77 11.13 10.24
C THR A 141 2.25 11.22 10.21
N LEU A 142 1.58 10.61 11.19
CA LEU A 142 0.11 10.62 11.27
C LEU A 142 -0.45 12.03 11.51
N SER A 143 0.29 12.89 12.23
CA SER A 143 -0.09 14.30 12.40
C SER A 143 -0.16 15.07 11.09
N VAL A 144 0.67 14.70 10.09
CA VAL A 144 0.61 15.30 8.75
C VAL A 144 -0.73 14.95 8.09
N PHE A 145 -1.12 13.68 8.08
CA PHE A 145 -2.44 13.28 7.56
C PHE A 145 -3.59 13.95 8.31
N ARG A 146 -3.48 14.06 9.64
CA ARG A 146 -4.49 14.74 10.45
C ARG A 146 -4.67 16.20 10.04
N SER A 147 -3.56 16.92 9.84
CA SER A 147 -3.57 18.33 9.42
C SER A 147 -4.10 18.54 7.99
N LEU A 148 -3.96 17.53 7.12
CA LEU A 148 -4.60 17.53 5.80
C LEU A 148 -6.12 17.36 5.94
N ALA A 149 -6.56 16.43 6.79
CA ALA A 149 -7.97 16.10 6.98
C ALA A 149 -8.78 17.23 7.66
N ASP A 150 -8.17 17.97 8.59
CA ASP A 150 -8.81 19.11 9.26
C ASP A 150 -8.76 20.42 8.46
N GLY A 151 -7.98 20.47 7.37
CA GLY A 151 -7.85 21.63 6.49
C GLY A 151 -6.85 22.68 6.99
N SER A 152 -6.05 22.39 8.01
CA SER A 152 -5.02 23.31 8.52
C SER A 152 -3.71 23.28 7.72
N ALA A 153 -3.47 22.23 6.94
CA ALA A 153 -2.20 22.02 6.25
C ALA A 153 -2.03 22.75 4.91
N ILE A 154 -3.12 22.94 4.16
CA ILE A 154 -3.08 23.47 2.79
C ILE A 154 -3.93 24.72 2.71
N THR A 155 -3.34 25.81 2.21
CA THR A 155 -4.05 27.05 1.93
C THR A 155 -3.75 27.59 0.54
N LEU A 156 -4.77 28.13 -0.13
CA LEU A 156 -4.70 28.69 -1.48
C LEU A 156 -4.97 30.19 -1.47
N PRO A 157 -4.40 30.98 -2.41
CA PRO A 157 -4.83 32.37 -2.57
C PRO A 157 -6.29 32.42 -3.06
N PRO A 158 -7.06 33.47 -2.72
CA PRO A 158 -8.40 33.63 -3.27
C PRO A 158 -8.35 34.09 -4.74
N ALA A 159 -9.49 33.93 -5.42
CA ALA A 159 -9.71 34.55 -6.72
C ALA A 159 -10.15 36.01 -6.58
N THR A 160 -9.71 36.86 -7.50
CA THR A 160 -10.23 38.21 -7.70
C THR A 160 -11.60 38.17 -8.38
N LYS A 161 -12.30 39.32 -8.42
CA LYS A 161 -13.59 39.45 -9.14
C LYS A 161 -13.51 39.13 -10.64
N THR A 162 -12.32 39.15 -11.23
CA THR A 162 -12.06 38.82 -12.64
C THR A 162 -11.51 37.38 -12.81
N ASN A 163 -11.68 36.51 -11.82
CA ASN A 163 -11.22 35.13 -11.81
C ASN A 163 -9.71 34.97 -12.08
N LYS A 164 -8.90 35.90 -11.55
CA LYS A 164 -7.43 35.78 -11.51
C LYS A 164 -6.97 35.54 -10.08
N VAL A 165 -5.80 34.93 -9.90
CA VAL A 165 -5.16 34.80 -8.58
C VAL A 165 -5.02 36.19 -7.94
N ASP A 166 -5.47 36.35 -6.70
CA ASP A 166 -5.23 37.60 -5.97
C ASP A 166 -3.78 37.66 -5.45
N SER A 167 -2.88 38.19 -6.27
CA SER A 167 -1.45 38.31 -5.97
C SER A 167 -1.11 39.28 -4.82
N ARG A 168 -2.10 40.01 -4.29
CA ARG A 168 -1.94 40.90 -3.12
C ARG A 168 -2.01 40.12 -1.82
N VAL A 169 -2.56 38.91 -1.83
CA VAL A 169 -2.58 38.03 -0.66
C VAL A 169 -1.19 37.40 -0.47
N SER A 170 -0.72 37.37 0.78
CA SER A 170 0.59 36.82 1.12
C SER A 170 0.73 35.38 0.65
N ARG A 171 1.95 35.00 0.26
CA ARG A 171 2.32 33.60 0.00
C ARG A 171 2.53 32.80 1.28
N ASP A 172 2.61 33.47 2.43
CA ASP A 172 2.66 32.82 3.73
C ASP A 172 1.42 31.93 3.93
N PRO A 173 1.58 30.61 4.06
CA PRO A 173 0.46 29.69 4.27
C PRO A 173 -0.41 30.01 5.49
N GLN A 174 0.13 30.73 6.48
CA GLN A 174 -0.56 31.12 7.73
C GLN A 174 -1.36 32.43 7.62
N SER A 175 -1.37 33.09 6.47
CA SER A 175 -2.14 34.33 6.29
C SER A 175 -3.66 34.06 6.33
N ASP A 176 -4.37 34.71 7.26
CA ASP A 176 -5.84 34.65 7.44
C ASP A 176 -6.67 34.94 6.17
N LYS A 177 -6.07 35.61 5.18
CA LYS A 177 -6.71 35.92 3.88
C LYS A 177 -6.66 34.77 2.87
N ARG A 178 -6.00 33.64 3.20
CA ARG A 178 -5.92 32.46 2.33
C ARG A 178 -7.09 31.52 2.61
N LEU A 179 -7.45 30.75 1.61
CA LEU A 179 -8.55 29.79 1.66
C LEU A 179 -7.99 28.43 2.09
N HIS A 180 -8.57 27.84 3.12
CA HIS A 180 -8.22 26.50 3.57
C HIS A 180 -8.74 25.44 2.60
N VAL A 181 -7.94 24.41 2.35
CA VAL A 181 -8.33 23.26 1.52
C VAL A 181 -8.41 22.03 2.39
N LYS A 182 -9.58 21.38 2.37
CA LYS A 182 -9.81 20.15 3.12
C LYS A 182 -9.44 18.92 2.29
N VAL A 183 -8.76 17.95 2.91
CA VAL A 183 -8.49 16.66 2.26
C VAL A 183 -9.43 15.59 2.82
N ASN A 184 -10.24 14.99 1.96
CA ASN A 184 -11.09 13.87 2.33
C ASN A 184 -10.31 12.57 2.15
N ILE A 185 -9.79 12.02 3.25
CA ILE A 185 -8.91 10.84 3.22
C ILE A 185 -9.76 9.56 3.34
N HIS A 186 -9.66 8.67 2.36
CA HIS A 186 -10.32 7.37 2.34
C HIS A 186 -9.28 6.25 2.32
N TYR A 187 -9.61 5.13 2.93
CA TYR A 187 -8.72 3.98 3.09
C TYR A 187 -9.30 2.75 2.38
N MET A 188 -8.43 2.03 1.66
CA MET A 188 -8.66 0.67 1.17
C MET A 188 -7.55 -0.25 1.68
N ASN A 189 -7.88 -1.53 1.89
CA ASN A 189 -6.93 -2.53 2.37
C ASN A 189 -6.01 -3.07 1.27
N GLY A 190 -4.80 -3.43 1.67
CA GLY A 190 -3.89 -4.31 0.96
C GLY A 190 -3.67 -5.62 1.72
N ASN A 191 -2.58 -6.32 1.45
CA ASN A 191 -2.25 -7.59 2.09
C ASN A 191 -1.45 -7.46 3.39
N HIS A 192 -0.89 -6.30 3.74
CA HIS A 192 -0.19 -6.11 5.01
C HIS A 192 -1.07 -5.50 6.12
N ASP A 193 -2.22 -4.94 5.76
CA ASP A 193 -3.17 -4.30 6.67
C ASP A 193 -4.57 -4.94 6.66
N TRP A 194 -4.70 -6.15 6.08
CA TRP A 194 -5.98 -6.83 5.84
C TRP A 194 -6.84 -7.03 7.11
N TYR A 195 -6.24 -7.00 8.31
CA TYR A 195 -6.98 -7.01 9.58
C TYR A 195 -8.01 -5.88 9.69
N PHE A 196 -7.82 -4.74 9.03
CA PHE A 196 -8.83 -3.68 9.02
C PHE A 196 -10.08 -4.03 8.19
N HIS A 197 -10.05 -5.09 7.39
CA HIS A 197 -11.23 -5.63 6.70
C HIS A 197 -11.98 -6.69 7.56
N LEU A 198 -11.41 -7.15 8.68
CA LEU A 198 -12.10 -8.10 9.57
C LEU A 198 -13.33 -7.47 10.25
N PRO A 199 -14.49 -8.15 10.27
CA PRO A 199 -15.70 -7.66 10.91
C PRO A 199 -15.66 -7.85 12.43
N GLY A 200 -16.46 -7.06 13.14
CA GLY A 200 -16.71 -7.23 14.57
C GLY A 200 -16.34 -6.01 15.42
N PRO A 201 -16.97 -5.86 16.60
CA PRO A 201 -16.86 -4.65 17.41
C PRO A 201 -15.43 -4.39 17.93
N ASP A 202 -14.63 -5.44 18.15
CA ASP A 202 -13.24 -5.27 18.55
C ASP A 202 -12.39 -4.69 17.43
N TYR A 203 -12.53 -5.18 16.20
CA TYR A 203 -11.87 -4.60 15.04
C TYR A 203 -12.43 -3.21 14.69
N ASP A 204 -13.72 -2.95 14.93
CA ASP A 204 -14.31 -1.60 14.80
C ASP A 204 -13.64 -0.61 15.75
N ARG A 205 -13.35 -1.02 17.00
CA ARG A 205 -12.60 -0.22 17.96
C ARG A 205 -11.18 0.07 17.47
N ILE A 206 -10.48 -0.94 16.97
CA ILE A 206 -9.11 -0.80 16.43
C ILE A 206 -9.11 0.18 15.24
N ARG A 207 -10.02 0.00 14.27
CA ARG A 207 -10.23 0.96 13.16
C ARG A 207 -10.55 2.36 13.66
N GLY A 208 -11.35 2.48 14.71
CA GLY A 208 -11.68 3.76 15.36
C GLY A 208 -10.44 4.55 15.76
N LYS A 209 -9.39 3.89 16.28
CA LYS A 209 -8.11 4.53 16.60
C LYS A 209 -7.43 5.09 15.34
N VAL A 210 -7.36 4.30 14.27
CA VAL A 210 -6.77 4.70 12.98
C VAL A 210 -7.53 5.89 12.36
N ILE A 211 -8.86 5.80 12.33
CA ILE A 211 -9.75 6.88 11.84
C ILE A 211 -9.49 8.17 12.61
N GLN A 212 -9.42 8.10 13.94
CA GLN A 212 -9.18 9.26 14.79
C GLN A 212 -7.81 9.88 14.51
N GLN A 213 -6.75 9.08 14.48
CA GLN A 213 -5.38 9.56 14.32
C GLN A 213 -5.13 10.20 12.95
N MET A 214 -5.66 9.63 11.88
CA MET A 214 -5.45 10.14 10.51
C MET A 214 -6.53 11.12 10.03
N GLY A 215 -7.71 11.13 10.66
CA GLY A 215 -8.86 11.92 10.20
C GLY A 215 -9.58 11.31 9.00
N LEU A 216 -9.66 9.97 8.93
CA LEU A 216 -10.27 9.26 7.80
C LEU A 216 -11.77 9.53 7.68
N LYS A 217 -12.28 9.41 6.45
CA LYS A 217 -13.72 9.45 6.10
C LYS A 217 -14.40 8.09 6.17
N ASN A 218 -13.63 7.02 6.35
CA ASN A 218 -14.16 5.69 6.55
C ASN A 218 -15.03 5.63 7.80
N PRO A 219 -16.18 4.92 7.76
CA PRO A 219 -16.85 4.51 8.98
C PRO A 219 -15.99 3.51 9.77
N ALA A 220 -16.24 3.38 11.07
CA ALA A 220 -15.65 2.32 11.92
C ALA A 220 -16.34 0.98 11.67
N THR A 221 -16.34 0.55 10.42
CA THR A 221 -16.76 -0.77 9.92
C THR A 221 -15.60 -1.30 9.05
N PRO A 222 -15.61 -2.58 8.62
CA PRO A 222 -14.57 -3.10 7.72
C PRO A 222 -14.17 -2.10 6.64
N PHE A 223 -12.87 -1.79 6.59
CA PHE A 223 -12.32 -0.98 5.51
C PHE A 223 -12.38 -1.79 4.21
N PRO A 224 -12.71 -1.16 3.08
CA PRO A 224 -12.95 -1.87 1.83
C PRO A 224 -11.65 -2.42 1.23
N HIS A 225 -11.68 -3.66 0.75
CA HIS A 225 -10.61 -4.22 -0.09
C HIS A 225 -10.84 -3.93 -1.57
N ASP A 226 -12.09 -3.97 -2.00
CA ASP A 226 -12.52 -3.62 -3.35
C ASP A 226 -13.37 -2.34 -3.33
N ALA A 227 -13.25 -1.51 -4.38
CA ALA A 227 -14.00 -0.25 -4.47
C ALA A 227 -15.53 -0.47 -4.39
N SER A 228 -16.02 -1.62 -4.87
CA SER A 228 -17.45 -1.97 -4.83
C SER A 228 -18.02 -2.11 -3.42
N GLU A 229 -17.18 -2.32 -2.41
CA GLU A 229 -17.56 -2.40 -0.99
C GLU A 229 -17.83 -1.01 -0.40
N SER A 230 -17.41 0.07 -1.07
CA SER A 230 -17.64 1.45 -0.66
C SER A 230 -18.23 2.29 -1.79
N LYS A 231 -19.53 2.59 -1.70
CA LYS A 231 -20.22 3.47 -2.67
C LYS A 231 -19.55 4.83 -2.84
N VAL A 232 -18.92 5.35 -1.79
CA VAL A 232 -18.20 6.63 -1.81
C VAL A 232 -16.95 6.50 -2.67
N ILE A 233 -16.08 5.52 -2.38
CA ILE A 233 -14.83 5.31 -3.11
C ILE A 233 -15.12 4.94 -4.58
N GLN A 234 -16.08 4.05 -4.82
CA GLN A 234 -16.52 3.70 -6.18
C GLN A 234 -16.98 4.95 -6.96
N SER A 235 -17.75 5.83 -6.32
CA SER A 235 -18.18 7.08 -6.95
C SER A 235 -17.01 8.00 -7.28
N ILE A 236 -16.06 8.15 -6.36
CA ILE A 236 -14.85 8.98 -6.56
C ILE A 236 -14.08 8.44 -7.77
N PHE A 237 -13.81 7.14 -7.83
CA PHE A 237 -13.13 6.48 -8.94
C PHE A 237 -13.87 6.66 -10.26
N ASN A 238 -15.18 6.42 -10.30
CA ASN A 238 -15.99 6.59 -11.50
C ASN A 238 -15.97 8.03 -12.03
N GLN A 239 -16.04 9.03 -11.15
CA GLN A 239 -15.99 10.45 -11.54
C GLN A 239 -14.65 10.85 -12.18
N HIS A 240 -13.57 10.15 -11.84
CA HIS A 240 -12.23 10.38 -12.37
C HIS A 240 -11.85 9.41 -13.51
N LYS A 241 -12.77 8.51 -13.90
CA LYS A 241 -12.50 7.41 -14.83
C LYS A 241 -11.29 6.58 -14.38
N VAL A 242 -11.20 6.33 -13.08
CA VAL A 242 -10.19 5.48 -12.46
C VAL A 242 -10.85 4.16 -12.07
N THR A 243 -10.14 3.05 -12.22
CA THR A 243 -10.37 1.84 -11.44
C THR A 243 -9.09 1.55 -10.69
N ALA A 244 -9.18 1.31 -9.38
CA ALA A 244 -8.01 1.10 -8.55
C ALA A 244 -8.25 0.03 -7.48
N ARG A 245 -7.21 -0.74 -7.18
CA ARG A 245 -7.14 -1.70 -6.07
C ARG A 245 -5.68 -1.85 -5.65
N HIS A 246 -5.40 -2.40 -4.47
CA HIS A 246 -4.03 -2.66 -4.06
C HIS A 246 -3.33 -3.62 -5.05
N GLY A 247 -3.96 -4.73 -5.43
CA GLY A 247 -3.48 -5.61 -6.51
C GLY A 247 -3.01 -6.99 -6.05
N ASP A 248 -2.87 -7.18 -4.74
CA ASP A 248 -2.68 -8.45 -4.03
C ASP A 248 -3.55 -9.62 -4.53
N ILE A 249 -4.77 -9.37 -5.03
CA ILE A 249 -5.68 -10.39 -5.57
C ILE A 249 -5.08 -11.18 -6.75
N TYR A 250 -4.11 -10.57 -7.43
CA TYR A 250 -3.38 -11.18 -8.52
C TYR A 250 -2.09 -11.89 -8.09
N ASP A 251 -1.72 -11.78 -6.81
CA ASP A 251 -0.58 -12.46 -6.23
C ASP A 251 -1.03 -13.72 -5.46
N PRO A 252 -0.69 -14.93 -5.95
CA PRO A 252 -1.05 -16.16 -5.26
C PRO A 252 -0.33 -16.37 -3.92
N PHE A 253 0.76 -15.63 -3.64
CA PHE A 253 1.39 -15.64 -2.31
C PHE A 253 0.63 -14.81 -1.31
N ASN A 254 0.05 -13.69 -1.75
CA ASN A 254 -0.54 -12.66 -0.89
C ASN A 254 -2.08 -12.61 -0.94
N TYR A 255 -2.71 -13.52 -1.68
CA TYR A 255 -4.17 -13.70 -1.66
C TYR A 255 -4.64 -15.13 -1.96
N VAL A 256 -5.45 -15.66 -1.04
CA VAL A 256 -6.07 -16.98 -1.18
C VAL A 256 -7.49 -16.83 -1.74
N LYS A 257 -7.63 -16.83 -3.06
CA LYS A 257 -8.90 -16.54 -3.75
C LYS A 257 -10.12 -17.32 -3.23
N ARG A 258 -9.93 -18.59 -2.86
CA ARG A 258 -11.01 -19.45 -2.33
C ARG A 258 -11.47 -19.09 -0.91
N LYS A 259 -10.63 -18.37 -0.15
CA LYS A 259 -10.91 -17.93 1.22
C LYS A 259 -11.30 -16.44 1.30
N GLY A 260 -10.88 -15.64 0.31
CA GLY A 260 -11.15 -14.20 0.25
C GLY A 260 -10.20 -13.39 1.14
N ARG A 261 -10.46 -12.08 1.27
CA ARG A 261 -9.54 -11.12 1.93
C ARG A 261 -9.43 -11.29 3.44
N ASN A 262 -10.44 -11.87 4.09
CA ASN A 262 -10.45 -12.10 5.55
C ASN A 262 -9.65 -13.32 5.98
N TYR A 263 -8.66 -13.75 5.19
CA TYR A 263 -7.89 -14.93 5.46
C TYR A 263 -6.42 -14.68 5.17
N SER A 264 -5.59 -15.22 6.05
CA SER A 264 -4.14 -15.09 5.97
C SER A 264 -3.57 -15.79 4.75
N SER A 265 -2.49 -15.23 4.22
CA SER A 265 -1.83 -15.72 3.02
C SER A 265 -0.54 -16.49 3.32
N LEU A 266 0.03 -17.11 2.29
CA LEU A 266 1.35 -17.73 2.38
C LEU A 266 2.44 -16.69 2.64
N GLY A 267 2.29 -15.50 2.07
CA GLY A 267 3.15 -14.34 2.33
C GLY A 267 3.16 -13.94 3.79
N ASP A 268 2.00 -13.92 4.45
CA ASP A 268 1.89 -13.60 5.89
C ASP A 268 2.72 -14.56 6.73
N ALA A 269 2.60 -15.87 6.45
CA ALA A 269 3.35 -16.90 7.16
C ALA A 269 4.85 -16.78 6.94
N ILE A 270 5.28 -16.47 5.71
CA ILE A 270 6.71 -16.23 5.40
C ILE A 270 7.22 -15.04 6.21
N VAL A 271 6.48 -13.93 6.26
CA VAL A 271 6.90 -12.75 7.04
C VAL A 271 6.99 -13.10 8.53
N VAL A 272 5.95 -13.71 9.10
CA VAL A 272 5.83 -13.93 10.55
C VAL A 272 6.75 -15.05 11.07
N GLU A 273 6.89 -16.16 10.33
CA GLU A 273 7.66 -17.33 10.81
C GLU A 273 9.08 -17.38 10.28
N LEU A 274 9.39 -16.73 9.15
CA LEU A 274 10.73 -16.74 8.59
C LEU A 274 11.44 -15.41 8.76
N PHE A 275 10.86 -14.28 8.34
CA PHE A 275 11.61 -13.02 8.31
C PHE A 275 11.70 -12.31 9.66
N ASN A 276 10.58 -12.10 10.35
CA ASN A 276 10.56 -11.39 11.63
C ASN A 276 11.51 -12.00 12.69
N PRO A 277 11.62 -13.35 12.83
CA PRO A 277 12.45 -13.94 13.88
C PRO A 277 13.97 -13.80 13.65
N ILE A 278 14.44 -13.71 12.40
CA ILE A 278 15.87 -13.86 12.07
C ILE A 278 16.76 -12.87 12.82
N PRO A 279 16.50 -11.54 12.81
CA PRO A 279 17.36 -10.58 13.53
C PRO A 279 17.43 -10.88 15.03
N GLY A 280 16.29 -11.16 15.66
CA GLY A 280 16.18 -11.45 17.09
C GLY A 280 16.91 -12.74 17.48
N LEU A 281 16.72 -13.81 16.71
CA LEU A 281 17.36 -15.10 16.98
C LEU A 281 18.88 -15.04 16.82
N ILE A 282 19.38 -14.35 15.78
CA ILE A 282 20.83 -14.16 15.59
C ILE A 282 21.40 -13.29 16.72
N LYS A 283 20.73 -12.20 17.11
CA LYS A 283 21.19 -11.34 18.21
C LYS A 283 21.18 -12.06 19.56
N ALA A 284 20.17 -12.89 19.83
CA ALA A 284 20.12 -13.71 21.04
C ALA A 284 21.25 -14.75 21.10
N LYS A 285 21.59 -15.38 19.97
CA LYS A 285 22.62 -16.41 19.89
C LYS A 285 24.04 -15.85 19.91
N LEU A 286 24.29 -14.76 19.19
CA LEU A 286 25.63 -14.22 18.96
C LEU A 286 25.95 -12.98 19.81
N GLY A 287 24.94 -12.25 20.30
CA GLY A 287 25.12 -11.08 21.15
C GLY A 287 26.10 -10.07 20.53
N ASN A 288 27.10 -9.67 21.30
CA ASN A 288 28.10 -8.69 20.86
C ASN A 288 29.24 -9.29 20.02
N GLN A 289 29.11 -10.54 19.53
CA GLN A 289 30.10 -11.14 18.63
C GLN A 289 30.06 -10.55 17.22
N LEU A 290 28.98 -9.87 16.87
CA LEU A 290 28.81 -9.14 15.61
C LEU A 290 28.57 -7.65 15.91
N PRO A 291 28.98 -6.75 15.01
CA PRO A 291 28.77 -5.31 15.17
C PRO A 291 27.28 -4.95 15.12
N ASP A 292 26.87 -3.88 15.79
CA ASP A 292 25.47 -3.42 15.79
C ASP A 292 24.97 -3.09 14.37
N GLU A 293 25.85 -2.57 13.51
CA GLU A 293 25.56 -2.28 12.12
C GLU A 293 25.15 -3.53 11.31
N PHE A 294 25.63 -4.72 11.70
CA PHE A 294 25.19 -5.98 11.08
C PHE A 294 23.73 -6.27 11.42
N TYR A 295 23.33 -6.06 12.68
CA TYR A 295 21.97 -6.30 13.15
C TYR A 295 20.97 -5.30 12.57
N GLU A 296 21.38 -4.03 12.47
CA GLU A 296 20.60 -2.99 11.80
C GLU A 296 20.38 -3.33 10.31
N ALA A 297 21.44 -3.68 9.58
CA ALA A 297 21.32 -4.06 8.17
C ALA A 297 20.52 -5.36 7.98
N LEU A 298 20.56 -6.28 8.93
CA LEU A 298 19.76 -7.51 8.90
C LEU A 298 18.27 -7.21 9.10
N ALA A 299 17.91 -6.22 9.93
CA ALA A 299 16.52 -5.80 10.12
C ALA A 299 15.87 -5.27 8.82
N GLU A 300 16.67 -4.84 7.84
CA GLU A 300 16.22 -4.36 6.52
C GLU A 300 15.83 -5.46 5.53
N MET A 301 15.82 -6.73 5.94
CA MET A 301 15.54 -7.82 4.99
C MET A 301 14.18 -7.72 4.30
N GLY A 302 13.18 -7.11 4.95
CA GLY A 302 11.87 -6.86 4.34
C GLY A 302 11.91 -5.83 3.20
N SER A 303 12.95 -5.01 3.12
CA SER A 303 13.12 -3.91 2.17
C SER A 303 13.88 -4.32 0.90
N ILE A 304 14.25 -5.60 0.79
CA ILE A 304 14.97 -6.14 -0.37
C ILE A 304 14.01 -6.31 -1.54
N ARG A 305 14.42 -5.86 -2.73
CA ARG A 305 13.67 -6.05 -3.96
C ARG A 305 14.54 -6.67 -5.07
N PRO A 306 14.08 -7.75 -5.73
CA PRO A 306 12.90 -8.55 -5.38
C PRO A 306 13.09 -9.30 -4.05
N SER A 307 12.01 -9.55 -3.31
CA SER A 307 12.05 -10.15 -1.95
C SER A 307 12.77 -11.50 -1.89
N THR A 308 12.76 -12.25 -2.99
CA THR A 308 13.46 -13.53 -3.14
C THR A 308 14.99 -13.41 -3.05
N MET A 309 15.54 -12.20 -3.13
CA MET A 309 16.98 -11.93 -2.97
C MET A 309 17.45 -11.89 -1.51
N THR A 310 16.56 -12.09 -0.54
CA THR A 310 16.90 -12.10 0.89
C THR A 310 18.10 -13.00 1.25
N PRO A 311 18.21 -14.25 0.77
CA PRO A 311 19.38 -15.08 1.06
C PRO A 311 20.70 -14.48 0.54
N VAL A 312 20.66 -13.81 -0.62
CA VAL A 312 21.83 -13.17 -1.25
C VAL A 312 22.25 -11.93 -0.46
N TRP A 313 21.29 -11.16 0.05
CA TRP A 313 21.56 -10.04 0.96
C TRP A 313 22.24 -10.52 2.23
N ILE A 314 21.71 -11.55 2.90
CA ILE A 314 22.34 -12.11 4.11
C ILE A 314 23.78 -12.54 3.81
N ALA A 315 24.01 -13.25 2.72
CA ALA A 315 25.35 -13.64 2.29
C ALA A 315 26.28 -12.43 2.01
N SER A 316 25.72 -11.31 1.55
CA SER A 316 26.47 -10.06 1.37
C SER A 316 26.88 -9.44 2.71
N LEU A 317 26.01 -9.47 3.72
CA LEU A 317 26.30 -8.97 5.07
C LEU A 317 27.38 -9.82 5.75
N LEU A 318 27.29 -11.14 5.64
CA LEU A 318 28.32 -12.06 6.16
C LEU A 318 29.71 -11.73 5.59
N ALA A 319 29.78 -11.44 4.30
CA ALA A 319 31.03 -11.07 3.63
C ALA A 319 31.52 -9.68 4.05
N ARG A 320 30.65 -8.66 4.02
CA ARG A 320 30.98 -7.26 4.32
C ARG A 320 31.50 -7.08 5.75
N HIS A 321 30.94 -7.81 6.70
CA HIS A 321 31.32 -7.72 8.12
C HIS A 321 32.39 -8.74 8.54
N HIS A 322 32.99 -9.46 7.58
CA HIS A 322 34.06 -10.45 7.83
C HIS A 322 33.69 -11.46 8.94
N VAL A 323 32.45 -11.96 8.91
CA VAL A 323 31.91 -12.85 9.95
C VAL A 323 32.75 -14.13 10.01
N GLY A 324 33.15 -14.56 11.22
CA GLY A 324 33.95 -15.76 11.42
C GLY A 324 33.17 -17.05 11.17
N GLU A 325 33.86 -18.15 10.84
CA GLU A 325 33.24 -19.44 10.49
C GLU A 325 32.29 -19.96 11.60
N HIS A 326 32.69 -19.83 12.86
CA HIS A 326 31.84 -20.24 13.98
C HIS A 326 30.52 -19.45 14.04
N GLN A 327 30.56 -18.14 13.79
CA GLN A 327 29.34 -17.31 13.74
C GLN A 327 28.49 -17.65 12.50
N LYS A 328 29.11 -17.93 11.36
CA LYS A 328 28.40 -18.37 10.14
C LYS A 328 27.68 -19.69 10.36
N ASP A 329 28.32 -20.66 11.00
CA ASP A 329 27.71 -21.96 11.33
C ASP A 329 26.46 -21.78 12.19
N ALA A 330 26.52 -20.92 13.20
CA ALA A 330 25.38 -20.58 14.04
C ALA A 330 24.24 -19.92 13.25
N ILE A 331 24.54 -19.00 12.34
CA ILE A 331 23.55 -18.35 11.47
C ILE A 331 22.91 -19.37 10.51
N ASN A 332 23.72 -20.23 9.90
CA ASN A 332 23.25 -21.31 9.04
C ASN A 332 22.37 -22.31 9.79
N GLU A 333 22.67 -22.60 11.06
CA GLU A 333 21.84 -23.44 11.92
C GLU A 333 20.47 -22.78 12.19
N ILE A 334 20.46 -21.50 12.56
CA ILE A 334 19.22 -20.72 12.76
C ILE A 334 18.36 -20.74 11.48
N TRP A 335 18.97 -20.45 10.33
CA TRP A 335 18.28 -20.45 9.03
C TRP A 335 17.65 -21.81 8.71
N ARG A 336 18.40 -22.91 8.89
CA ARG A 336 17.89 -24.27 8.67
C ARG A 336 16.73 -24.61 9.62
N ASN A 337 16.88 -24.31 10.90
CA ASN A 337 15.84 -24.59 11.90
C ASN A 337 14.56 -23.80 11.63
N LEU A 338 14.66 -22.54 11.21
CA LEU A 338 13.51 -21.73 10.81
C LEU A 338 12.79 -22.32 9.59
N LEU A 339 13.54 -22.71 8.54
CA LEU A 339 12.95 -23.37 7.38
C LEU A 339 12.28 -24.69 7.76
N ASP A 340 12.91 -25.52 8.60
CA ASP A 340 12.33 -26.80 9.04
C ASP A 340 11.09 -26.62 9.91
N ASN A 341 11.00 -25.54 10.69
CA ASN A 341 9.81 -25.20 11.48
C ASN A 341 8.70 -24.63 10.61
N PHE A 342 9.03 -23.74 9.67
CA PHE A 342 8.09 -23.18 8.72
C PHE A 342 7.42 -24.27 7.88
N LEU A 343 8.20 -25.24 7.38
CA LEU A 343 7.68 -26.39 6.63
C LEU A 343 6.74 -27.30 7.45
N LYS A 344 6.62 -27.08 8.76
CA LYS A 344 5.70 -27.79 9.67
C LYS A 344 4.57 -26.88 10.17
N ALA A 345 4.51 -25.62 9.73
CA ALA A 345 3.51 -24.68 10.19
C ALA A 345 2.11 -25.12 9.76
N ASP A 346 1.14 -25.06 10.69
CA ASP A 346 -0.22 -25.54 10.49
C ASP A 346 -0.87 -24.90 9.24
N ILE A 347 -0.59 -23.63 8.98
CA ILE A 347 -1.11 -22.88 7.81
C ILE A 347 -0.75 -23.53 6.47
N LEU A 348 0.43 -24.15 6.33
CA LEU A 348 0.81 -24.78 5.05
C LEU A 348 -0.16 -25.91 4.69
N SER A 349 -0.55 -26.70 5.69
CA SER A 349 -1.54 -27.77 5.50
C SER A 349 -2.95 -27.25 5.18
N GLU A 350 -3.29 -26.04 5.64
CA GLU A 350 -4.58 -25.40 5.32
C GLU A 350 -4.61 -24.78 3.92
N LEU A 351 -3.44 -24.34 3.44
CA LEU A 351 -3.26 -23.73 2.13
C LEU A 351 -3.10 -24.76 1.01
N ASP A 352 -2.58 -25.95 1.33
CA ASP A 352 -2.36 -27.06 0.41
C ASP A 352 -3.62 -27.45 -0.39
N GLU A 353 -3.46 -27.62 -1.69
CA GLU A 353 -4.49 -27.96 -2.66
C GLU A 353 -4.17 -29.28 -3.37
N ARG A 354 -5.20 -29.91 -3.95
CA ARG A 354 -4.99 -31.15 -4.72
C ARG A 354 -4.21 -30.86 -6.00
N GLY A 355 -3.01 -31.41 -6.13
CA GLY A 355 -2.21 -31.33 -7.35
C GLY A 355 -0.75 -31.09 -7.02
N PHE A 356 -0.04 -30.42 -7.93
CA PHE A 356 1.26 -29.83 -7.65
C PHE A 356 1.08 -28.32 -7.60
N ASP A 357 0.92 -27.78 -6.39
CA ASP A 357 0.42 -26.43 -6.14
C ASP A 357 1.55 -25.43 -5.77
N ILE A 358 1.18 -24.27 -5.22
CA ILE A 358 2.15 -23.26 -4.78
C ILE A 358 2.91 -23.67 -3.50
N VAL A 359 2.25 -24.38 -2.59
CA VAL A 359 2.83 -24.91 -1.35
C VAL A 359 3.87 -25.96 -1.72
N ASP A 360 3.58 -26.90 -2.61
CA ASP A 360 4.53 -27.91 -3.09
C ASP A 360 5.79 -27.30 -3.72
N LYS A 361 5.61 -26.28 -4.57
CA LYS A 361 6.72 -25.56 -5.21
C LYS A 361 7.60 -24.87 -4.18
N LEU A 362 6.99 -24.23 -3.18
CA LEU A 362 7.72 -23.61 -2.08
C LEU A 362 8.44 -24.66 -1.23
N GLU A 363 7.79 -25.76 -0.88
CA GLU A 363 8.41 -26.82 -0.11
C GLU A 363 9.67 -27.34 -0.83
N LEU A 364 9.57 -27.57 -2.14
CA LEU A 364 10.71 -28.01 -2.95
C LEU A 364 11.82 -26.95 -2.96
N ALA A 365 11.47 -25.67 -3.13
CA ALA A 365 12.41 -24.58 -3.11
C ALA A 365 13.12 -24.45 -1.76
N PHE A 366 12.38 -24.51 -0.65
CA PHE A 366 12.90 -24.36 0.71
C PHE A 366 13.69 -25.60 1.15
N LYS A 367 13.29 -26.80 0.71
CA LYS A 367 14.11 -28.03 0.83
C LYS A 367 15.41 -27.94 0.03
N GLY A 368 15.45 -27.17 -1.05
CA GLY A 368 16.70 -26.83 -1.73
C GLY A 368 17.54 -25.80 -0.97
N LEU A 369 16.90 -24.71 -0.51
CA LEU A 369 17.55 -23.61 0.19
C LEU A 369 18.14 -24.00 1.55
N LYS A 370 17.57 -24.97 2.27
CA LYS A 370 18.15 -25.47 3.53
C LYS A 370 19.53 -26.11 3.36
N HIS A 371 19.86 -26.59 2.15
CA HIS A 371 21.15 -27.19 1.82
C HIS A 371 22.14 -26.18 1.22
N LEU A 372 21.69 -24.95 1.02
CA LEU A 372 22.51 -23.84 0.58
C LEU A 372 23.39 -23.40 1.77
N SER A 373 24.71 -23.54 1.65
CA SER A 373 25.59 -22.82 2.55
C SER A 373 25.66 -21.37 2.07
N LEU A 374 25.24 -20.43 2.90
CA LEU A 374 25.26 -18.99 2.60
C LEU A 374 26.69 -18.49 2.28
N GLU A 375 27.74 -19.25 2.61
CA GLU A 375 29.14 -18.89 2.42
C GLU A 375 29.80 -19.45 1.13
N LYS A 376 29.37 -20.61 0.60
CA LYS A 376 30.08 -21.35 -0.47
C LYS A 376 29.76 -20.87 -1.89
N LEU A 377 29.30 -19.63 -2.00
CA LEU A 377 28.70 -19.11 -3.21
C LEU A 377 29.61 -18.07 -3.84
N ASP A 378 30.80 -18.51 -4.27
CA ASP A 378 31.75 -17.67 -5.00
C ASP A 378 31.09 -16.92 -6.17
N ASP A 379 30.03 -17.52 -6.75
CA ASP A 379 29.08 -16.86 -7.64
C ASP A 379 27.64 -17.12 -7.16
N LEU A 380 27.00 -16.09 -6.57
CA LEU A 380 25.58 -16.11 -6.18
C LEU A 380 24.65 -15.86 -7.36
N ALA A 381 25.16 -15.41 -8.51
CA ALA A 381 24.35 -15.07 -9.66
C ALA A 381 23.48 -16.24 -10.15
N PRO A 382 23.96 -17.51 -10.24
CA PRO A 382 23.11 -18.63 -10.64
C PRO A 382 21.99 -18.95 -9.66
N ILE A 383 22.16 -18.62 -8.38
CA ILE A 383 21.13 -18.83 -7.35
C ILE A 383 20.14 -17.69 -7.35
N ALA A 384 20.62 -16.45 -7.44
CA ALA A 384 19.79 -15.27 -7.66
C ALA A 384 18.91 -15.45 -8.90
N ASP A 385 19.51 -15.88 -10.01
CA ASP A 385 18.83 -16.17 -11.28
C ASP A 385 17.77 -17.27 -11.11
N ARG A 386 18.10 -18.38 -10.44
CA ARG A 386 17.13 -19.44 -10.12
C ARG A 386 15.98 -18.95 -9.22
N LEU A 387 16.27 -18.10 -8.23
CA LEU A 387 15.27 -17.57 -7.31
C LEU A 387 14.32 -16.58 -8.01
N ILE A 388 14.87 -15.71 -8.87
CA ILE A 388 14.10 -14.80 -9.71
C ILE A 388 13.23 -15.60 -10.69
N HIS A 389 13.80 -16.62 -11.35
CA HIS A 389 13.04 -17.49 -12.27
C HIS A 389 11.95 -18.28 -11.54
N LEU A 390 12.23 -18.79 -10.35
CA LEU A 390 11.23 -19.46 -9.51
C LEU A 390 10.09 -18.49 -9.17
N GLN A 391 10.41 -17.28 -8.70
CA GLN A 391 9.42 -16.24 -8.42
C GLN A 391 8.55 -15.95 -9.63
N ALA A 392 9.17 -15.74 -10.80
CA ALA A 392 8.46 -15.49 -12.06
C ALA A 392 7.57 -16.66 -12.46
N SER A 393 8.02 -17.91 -12.28
CA SER A 393 7.25 -19.10 -12.60
C SER A 393 6.03 -19.34 -11.70
N ILE A 394 6.06 -18.79 -10.48
CA ILE A 394 4.98 -18.92 -9.49
C ILE A 394 4.00 -17.74 -9.59
N SER A 395 4.52 -16.52 -9.72
CA SER A 395 3.72 -15.29 -9.84
C SER A 395 3.19 -15.03 -11.27
N GLY A 396 3.64 -15.80 -12.27
CA GLY A 396 3.25 -15.66 -13.67
C GLY A 396 3.93 -14.50 -14.40
N ALA A 397 4.41 -13.48 -13.69
CA ALA A 397 5.01 -12.29 -14.30
C ALA A 397 6.14 -11.64 -13.46
N GLY A 398 6.55 -12.25 -12.35
CA GLY A 398 7.52 -11.68 -11.40
C GLY A 398 6.90 -10.55 -10.57
N GLU A 399 7.69 -10.00 -9.64
CA GLU A 399 7.23 -8.89 -8.76
C GLU A 399 6.73 -7.70 -9.58
N PHE A 400 7.22 -7.47 -10.81
CA PHE A 400 6.91 -6.26 -11.60
C PHE A 400 5.92 -6.45 -12.76
N GLY A 401 5.32 -7.64 -12.94
CA GLY A 401 4.55 -7.98 -14.15
C GLY A 401 3.02 -7.94 -14.02
N PHE A 402 2.50 -7.13 -13.10
CA PHE A 402 1.06 -7.04 -12.82
C PHE A 402 0.29 -6.22 -13.86
N ASP A 403 0.98 -5.57 -14.80
CA ASP A 403 0.38 -4.78 -15.88
C ASP A 403 -0.51 -5.59 -16.82
N GLU A 404 -0.22 -6.88 -17.04
CA GLU A 404 -1.10 -7.75 -17.83
C GLU A 404 -2.49 -7.91 -17.18
N ASN A 405 -2.55 -7.93 -15.84
CA ASN A 405 -3.81 -8.05 -15.11
C ASN A 405 -4.68 -6.79 -15.23
N ALA A 406 -4.10 -5.63 -15.55
CA ALA A 406 -4.85 -4.41 -15.79
C ALA A 406 -5.87 -4.59 -16.94
N THR A 407 -5.55 -5.45 -17.92
CA THR A 407 -6.43 -5.72 -19.06
C THR A 407 -7.63 -6.62 -18.72
N LYS A 408 -7.62 -7.23 -17.53
CA LYS A 408 -8.67 -8.11 -17.03
C LYS A 408 -9.74 -7.35 -16.22
N GLU A 409 -9.48 -6.09 -15.85
CA GLU A 409 -10.43 -5.27 -15.10
C GLU A 409 -11.70 -5.00 -15.91
N ALA A 410 -12.86 -5.17 -15.29
CA ALA A 410 -14.15 -4.96 -15.97
C ALA A 410 -14.28 -3.52 -16.50
N ALA A 411 -13.89 -2.53 -15.70
CA ALA A 411 -13.95 -1.11 -16.08
C ALA A 411 -12.96 -0.74 -17.20
N TYR A 412 -11.86 -1.51 -17.36
CA TYR A 412 -10.98 -1.38 -18.52
C TYR A 412 -11.67 -1.91 -19.78
N GLN A 413 -12.27 -3.10 -19.69
CA GLN A 413 -12.92 -3.77 -20.81
C GLN A 413 -14.16 -3.01 -21.30
N SER A 414 -14.96 -2.45 -20.39
CA SER A 414 -16.15 -1.64 -20.69
C SER A 414 -15.82 -0.20 -21.12
N GLU A 415 -14.53 0.17 -21.14
CA GLU A 415 -14.06 1.52 -21.50
C GLU A 415 -14.58 2.62 -20.55
N ASP A 416 -14.99 2.25 -19.34
CA ASP A 416 -15.45 3.20 -18.32
C ASP A 416 -14.28 3.85 -17.59
N ALA A 417 -13.22 3.08 -17.34
CA ALA A 417 -11.97 3.57 -16.79
C ALA A 417 -11.01 4.02 -17.90
N ARG A 418 -10.45 5.21 -17.73
CA ARG A 418 -9.27 5.69 -18.45
C ARG A 418 -7.98 5.22 -17.78
N PHE A 419 -7.98 5.10 -16.46
CA PHE A 419 -6.81 4.75 -15.67
C PHE A 419 -7.06 3.48 -14.86
N VAL A 420 -6.17 2.51 -14.97
CA VAL A 420 -6.15 1.31 -14.13
C VAL A 420 -4.97 1.44 -13.17
N VAL A 421 -5.22 1.44 -11.87
CA VAL A 421 -4.19 1.69 -10.85
C VAL A 421 -4.05 0.49 -9.93
N PHE A 422 -2.84 -0.07 -9.83
CA PHE A 422 -2.49 -1.06 -8.79
C PHE A 422 -1.37 -0.53 -7.90
N GLY A 423 -1.36 -0.92 -6.63
CA GLY A 423 -0.20 -0.86 -5.74
C GLY A 423 0.52 -2.22 -5.71
N HIS A 424 0.91 -2.67 -4.52
CA HIS A 424 1.36 -4.04 -4.20
C HIS A 424 2.77 -4.43 -4.64
N THR A 425 3.20 -4.04 -5.83
CA THR A 425 4.51 -4.49 -6.35
C THR A 425 5.66 -3.54 -6.04
N HIS A 426 5.38 -2.40 -5.42
CA HIS A 426 6.34 -1.35 -5.05
C HIS A 426 7.05 -0.64 -6.24
N GLY A 427 7.10 -1.25 -7.43
CA GLY A 427 7.77 -0.73 -8.61
C GLY A 427 6.90 0.25 -9.38
N PHE A 428 7.05 1.54 -9.11
CA PHE A 428 6.36 2.60 -9.85
C PHE A 428 6.54 2.43 -11.37
N LYS A 429 5.42 2.44 -12.11
CA LYS A 429 5.41 2.20 -13.56
C LYS A 429 4.21 2.91 -14.19
N VAL A 430 4.39 3.41 -15.40
CA VAL A 430 3.28 3.92 -16.24
C VAL A 430 3.34 3.19 -17.57
N VAL A 431 2.24 2.50 -17.94
CA VAL A 431 2.18 1.66 -19.14
C VAL A 431 0.97 2.06 -19.98
N PRO A 432 1.16 2.54 -21.22
CA PRO A 432 0.05 2.73 -22.14
C PRO A 432 -0.54 1.37 -22.52
N LEU A 433 -1.86 1.19 -22.38
CA LEU A 433 -2.54 -0.07 -22.68
C LEU A 433 -3.10 -0.06 -24.11
N ARG A 434 -3.97 0.90 -24.42
CA ARG A 434 -4.58 1.04 -25.75
C ARG A 434 -5.19 2.42 -25.96
N THR A 435 -5.48 2.74 -27.22
CA THR A 435 -6.34 3.87 -27.62
C THR A 435 -7.55 3.31 -28.34
N VAL A 436 -8.75 3.69 -27.90
CA VAL A 436 -10.04 3.34 -28.53
C VAL A 436 -10.81 4.60 -28.93
N SER A 437 -11.77 4.48 -29.84
CA SER A 437 -12.67 5.58 -30.21
C SER A 437 -13.99 5.41 -29.46
N LYS A 438 -14.30 6.33 -28.55
CA LYS A 438 -15.55 6.35 -27.78
C LYS A 438 -16.25 7.69 -28.03
N ASP A 439 -17.50 7.63 -28.52
CA ASP A 439 -18.30 8.81 -28.88
C ASP A 439 -17.59 9.77 -29.87
N GLY A 440 -16.81 9.22 -30.81
CA GLY A 440 -16.07 10.01 -31.80
C GLY A 440 -14.85 10.74 -31.27
N LYS A 441 -14.42 10.45 -30.02
CA LYS A 441 -13.19 10.99 -29.42
C LYS A 441 -12.22 9.86 -29.04
N PRO A 442 -10.90 10.10 -29.09
CA PRO A 442 -9.94 9.12 -28.60
C PRO A 442 -10.04 8.99 -27.07
N LEU A 443 -10.13 7.75 -26.60
CA LEU A 443 -9.97 7.35 -25.20
C LEU A 443 -8.66 6.55 -25.07
N GLU A 444 -7.70 7.14 -24.39
CA GLU A 444 -6.40 6.52 -24.09
C GLU A 444 -6.48 5.85 -22.72
N GLN A 445 -6.31 4.53 -22.67
CA GLN A 445 -6.29 3.78 -21.42
C GLN A 445 -4.85 3.48 -20.98
N VAL A 446 -4.57 3.72 -19.70
CA VAL A 446 -3.22 3.63 -19.12
C VAL A 446 -3.27 2.81 -17.83
N TYR A 447 -2.31 1.91 -17.66
CA TYR A 447 -2.02 1.26 -16.38
C TYR A 447 -0.97 2.06 -15.63
N ILE A 448 -1.17 2.22 -14.32
CA ILE A 448 -0.23 2.89 -13.43
C ILE A 448 -0.01 2.00 -12.20
N ASN A 449 1.24 1.69 -11.91
CA ASN A 449 1.62 1.18 -10.60
C ASN A 449 1.93 2.36 -9.67
N SER A 450 1.27 2.44 -8.51
CA SER A 450 1.41 3.57 -7.58
C SER A 450 2.76 3.62 -6.86
N GLY A 451 3.57 2.57 -6.91
CA GLY A 451 4.91 2.53 -6.32
C GLY A 451 4.88 2.25 -4.81
N THR A 452 5.82 2.84 -4.07
CA THR A 452 5.97 2.63 -2.61
C THR A 452 6.62 3.82 -1.94
N TRP A 453 6.47 3.91 -0.62
CA TRP A 453 7.20 4.84 0.25
C TRP A 453 8.10 4.10 1.23
N HIS A 454 8.82 3.11 0.72
CA HIS A 454 9.64 2.21 1.49
C HIS A 454 11.11 2.35 1.07
N PRO A 455 12.07 2.12 1.99
CA PRO A 455 13.45 1.87 1.58
C PRO A 455 13.50 0.68 0.62
N LEU A 456 14.31 0.82 -0.42
CA LEU A 456 14.52 -0.21 -1.43
C LEU A 456 15.99 -0.60 -1.44
N HIS A 457 16.28 -1.88 -1.18
CA HIS A 457 17.59 -2.48 -1.38
C HIS A 457 17.59 -3.28 -2.68
N GLU A 458 18.24 -2.74 -3.70
CA GLU A 458 18.30 -3.35 -5.04
C GLU A 458 19.72 -3.80 -5.37
N LEU A 459 19.84 -4.95 -6.05
CA LEU A 459 21.14 -5.46 -6.48
C LEU A 459 21.69 -4.60 -7.63
N GLY A 460 22.94 -4.16 -7.49
CA GLY A 460 23.64 -3.39 -8.51
C GLY A 460 23.85 -4.18 -9.80
N VAL A 461 23.50 -3.55 -10.93
CA VAL A 461 23.51 -4.18 -12.26
C VAL A 461 24.92 -4.37 -12.86
N ALA A 462 25.89 -3.54 -12.45
CA ALA A 462 27.21 -3.53 -13.06
C ALA A 462 28.08 -4.73 -12.65
N GLU A 463 27.94 -5.17 -11.40
CA GLU A 463 28.75 -6.25 -10.82
C GLU A 463 27.88 -7.11 -9.89
N PRO A 464 26.85 -7.82 -10.41
CA PRO A 464 25.93 -8.59 -9.60
C PRO A 464 26.65 -9.67 -8.76
N LYS A 465 27.80 -10.16 -9.25
CA LYS A 465 28.68 -11.09 -8.55
C LYS A 465 29.29 -10.53 -7.26
N LYS A 466 29.42 -9.20 -7.14
CA LYS A 466 29.96 -8.53 -5.94
C LYS A 466 28.91 -8.32 -4.85
N ARG A 467 27.67 -8.76 -5.05
CA ARG A 467 26.60 -8.73 -4.02
C ARG A 467 26.37 -7.31 -3.49
N SER A 468 26.55 -6.32 -4.35
CA SER A 468 26.44 -4.91 -3.98
C SER A 468 24.99 -4.49 -4.09
N PHE A 469 24.30 -4.33 -2.96
CA PHE A 469 22.99 -3.71 -2.93
C PHE A 469 23.13 -2.21 -2.69
N ILE A 470 22.30 -1.44 -3.38
CA ILE A 470 22.18 0.00 -3.25
C ILE A 470 20.86 0.28 -2.56
N MET A 471 20.91 1.06 -1.49
CA MET A 471 19.73 1.51 -0.77
C MET A 471 19.32 2.87 -1.29
N HIS A 472 18.02 3.08 -1.48
CA HIS A 472 17.44 4.41 -1.66
C HIS A 472 16.01 4.42 -1.14
N ASN A 473 15.52 5.59 -0.73
CA ASN A 473 14.12 5.77 -0.38
C ASN A 473 13.34 6.21 -1.62
N SER A 474 12.21 5.55 -1.90
CA SER A 474 11.28 5.99 -2.96
C SER A 474 10.08 6.72 -2.34
N MET A 475 9.47 7.62 -3.11
CA MET A 475 8.22 8.28 -2.75
C MET A 475 7.43 8.58 -4.02
N SER A 476 6.20 8.06 -4.11
CA SER A 476 5.35 8.20 -5.29
C SER A 476 3.90 8.53 -4.97
N TYR A 477 3.25 9.32 -5.84
CA TYR A 477 1.84 9.68 -5.70
C TYR A 477 1.23 10.04 -7.06
N LEU A 478 -0.08 9.82 -7.18
CA LEU A 478 -0.82 9.98 -8.43
C LEU A 478 -1.90 11.05 -8.26
N GLY A 479 -2.04 11.95 -9.22
CA GLY A 479 -3.11 12.95 -9.27
C GLY A 479 -4.01 12.76 -10.50
N PHE A 480 -5.33 12.82 -10.30
CA PHE A 480 -6.34 12.72 -11.35
C PHE A 480 -7.29 13.92 -11.26
N TYR A 481 -7.68 14.41 -12.44
CA TYR A 481 -8.32 15.70 -12.61
C TYR A 481 -9.56 15.57 -13.48
N ARG A 482 -10.59 16.35 -13.17
CA ARG A 482 -11.86 16.38 -13.88
C ARG A 482 -11.99 17.60 -14.76
N GLU A 483 -12.60 17.40 -15.93
CA GLU A 483 -13.04 18.48 -16.82
C GLU A 483 -11.90 19.44 -17.20
N ASP A 484 -11.94 20.69 -16.70
CA ASP A 484 -10.97 21.76 -16.96
C ASP A 484 -9.98 21.98 -15.81
N GLU A 485 -10.00 21.13 -14.77
CA GLU A 485 -8.97 21.12 -13.72
C GLU A 485 -7.58 21.05 -14.33
N ARG A 486 -6.65 21.79 -13.72
CA ARG A 486 -5.25 21.82 -14.18
C ARG A 486 -5.15 22.13 -15.68
N LYS A 487 -5.97 23.07 -16.17
CA LYS A 487 -6.06 23.48 -17.59
C LYS A 487 -6.37 22.29 -18.52
N GLY A 488 -7.32 21.45 -18.13
CA GLY A 488 -7.79 20.30 -18.90
C GLY A 488 -6.84 19.09 -18.93
N ARG A 489 -5.77 19.08 -18.12
CA ARG A 489 -4.93 17.89 -17.96
C ARG A 489 -5.67 16.85 -17.14
N ALA A 490 -5.63 15.59 -17.55
CA ALA A 490 -6.43 14.54 -16.89
C ALA A 490 -5.73 13.83 -15.72
N TYR A 491 -4.40 13.77 -15.74
CA TYR A 491 -3.63 13.14 -14.66
C TYR A 491 -2.20 13.66 -14.62
N GLU A 492 -1.52 13.41 -13.52
CA GLU A 492 -0.07 13.47 -13.40
C GLU A 492 0.43 12.44 -12.39
N THR A 493 1.68 12.01 -12.56
CA THR A 493 2.31 11.03 -11.67
C THR A 493 3.66 11.57 -11.23
N TRP A 494 4.01 11.33 -9.97
CA TRP A 494 5.27 11.75 -9.38
C TRP A 494 5.95 10.57 -8.72
N THR A 495 7.25 10.45 -8.95
CA THR A 495 8.14 9.55 -8.24
C THR A 495 9.45 10.29 -7.97
N GLY A 496 9.99 10.12 -6.77
CA GLY A 496 11.27 10.69 -6.37
C GLY A 496 12.06 9.66 -5.57
N ALA A 497 13.38 9.67 -5.75
CA ALA A 497 14.31 8.90 -4.93
C ALA A 497 15.12 9.86 -4.04
N LEU A 498 15.28 9.49 -2.77
CA LEU A 498 16.12 10.20 -1.81
C LEU A 498 17.25 9.27 -1.35
N ASP A 499 18.44 9.85 -1.22
CA ASP A 499 19.55 9.20 -0.53
C ASP A 499 19.22 9.03 0.96
N VAL A 500 19.84 8.04 1.61
CA VAL A 500 19.55 7.63 2.99
C VAL A 500 20.53 8.24 3.97
#